data_AF-A0A5C1AKE9-F1
#
_entry.id   AF-A0A5C1AKE9-F1
#
_cell.length_a   1.000
_cell.length_b   1.000
_cell.length_c   1.000
_cell.angle_alpha   90.00
_cell.angle_beta   90.00
_cell.angle_gamma   90.00
#
_symmetry.space_group_name_H-M   'P 1'
#
loop_
_entity.id
_entity.type
_entity.pdbx_description
1 polymer ?
#
loop_
_entity_poly.entity_id
_entity_poly.type
_entity_poly.pdbx_seq_one_letter_code
_entity_poly.pdbx_strand_id
1 'polypeptide(L)'
;MTKFVSKADLSPARGRLVELFQELNFGRIHFLHILGGEPVLLDPPPRVVREIKLGGDNTCRRERALGHFLLKAQLVELFDLFDRIGDGVVELIEIKNGLPFRMLIPELVS
;
A
#
# COMPACT_ATOMS: atom_id res chain seq x y z
N MET A 1 -1.90 -18.17 6.61
CA MET A 1 -2.92 -17.17 6.24
C MET A 1 -3.11 -16.27 7.44
N THR A 2 -2.52 -15.08 7.40
CA THR A 2 -2.60 -14.13 8.51
C THR A 2 -3.84 -13.28 8.29
N LYS A 3 -4.93 -13.61 8.99
CA LYS A 3 -6.20 -12.89 8.84
C LYS A 3 -6.13 -11.61 9.69
N PHE A 4 -5.74 -10.50 9.08
CA PHE A 4 -5.76 -9.20 9.74
C PHE A 4 -7.21 -8.74 9.94
N VAL A 5 -7.62 -8.54 11.19
CA VAL A 5 -9.00 -8.15 11.54
C VAL A 5 -9.10 -6.62 11.72
N SER A 6 -8.00 -5.99 12.13
CA SER A 6 -7.91 -4.55 12.40
C SER A 6 -6.53 -3.96 12.06
N LYS A 7 -6.41 -2.63 12.02
CA LYS A 7 -5.12 -1.93 11.88
C LYS A 7 -4.10 -2.29 12.97
N ALA A 8 -4.56 -2.66 14.18
CA ALA A 8 -3.68 -3.03 15.28
C ALA A 8 -2.94 -4.36 15.06
N ASP A 9 -3.46 -5.20 14.16
CA ASP A 9 -2.85 -6.48 13.81
C ASP A 9 -1.73 -6.33 12.76
N LEU A 10 -1.55 -5.13 12.20
CA LEU A 10 -0.53 -4.84 11.20
C LEU A 10 0.83 -4.64 11.86
N SER A 11 1.89 -5.10 11.18
CA SER A 11 3.24 -4.68 11.50
C SER A 11 3.36 -3.14 11.40
N PRO A 12 4.34 -2.52 12.09
CA PRO A 12 4.60 -1.09 11.95
C PRO A 12 4.85 -0.66 10.49
N ALA A 13 5.48 -1.52 9.67
CA ALA A 13 5.76 -1.23 8.27
C ALA A 13 4.48 -1.25 7.42
N ARG A 14 3.62 -2.25 7.59
CA ARG A 14 2.31 -2.34 6.93
C ARG A 14 1.39 -1.19 7.35
N GLY A 15 1.38 -0.84 8.64
CA GLY A 15 0.64 0.31 9.15
C GLY A 15 1.03 1.62 8.46
N ARG A 16 2.34 1.91 8.37
CA ARG A 16 2.87 3.07 7.66
C ARG A 16 2.51 3.06 6.16
N LEU A 17 2.51 1.90 5.52
CA LEU A 17 2.10 1.80 4.12
C LEU A 17 0.61 2.13 3.93
N VAL A 18 -0.25 1.69 4.85
CA VAL A 18 -1.68 2.06 4.82
C VAL A 18 -1.86 3.57 5.00
N GLU A 19 -1.12 4.18 5.92
CA GLU A 19 -1.13 5.64 6.10
C GLU A 19 -0.70 6.36 4.82
N LEU A 20 0.38 5.89 4.18
CA LEU A 20 0.85 6.44 2.91
C LEU A 20 -0.23 6.36 1.80
N PHE A 21 -0.94 5.23 1.68
CA PHE A 21 -2.05 5.12 0.73
C PHE A 21 -3.13 6.17 1.02
N GLN A 22 -3.55 6.28 2.28
CA GLN A 22 -4.57 7.23 2.72
C GLN A 22 -4.16 8.68 2.45
N GLU A 23 -2.90 9.02 2.71
CA GLU A 23 -2.32 10.34 2.47
C GLU A 23 -2.27 10.72 1.00
N LEU A 24 -1.91 9.77 0.14
CA LEU A 24 -1.84 10.01 -1.30
C LEU A 24 -3.23 10.23 -1.88
N ASN A 25 -4.24 9.50 -1.41
CA ASN A 25 -5.60 9.42 -1.94
C ASN A 25 -5.66 8.91 -3.40
N PHE A 26 -4.93 9.54 -4.32
CA PHE A 26 -4.70 9.11 -5.69
C PHE A 26 -3.20 9.20 -6.00
N GLY A 27 -2.65 8.14 -6.59
CA GLY A 27 -1.23 8.12 -6.94
C GLY A 27 -0.69 6.74 -7.25
N ARG A 28 0.64 6.65 -7.27
CA ARG A 28 1.39 5.43 -7.55
C ARG A 28 2.59 5.32 -6.61
N ILE A 29 2.92 4.10 -6.22
CA ILE A 29 4.19 3.77 -5.58
C ILE A 29 4.96 2.87 -6.54
N HIS A 30 6.22 3.17 -6.79
CA HIS A 30 7.10 2.43 -7.68
C HIS A 30 8.27 1.81 -6.91
N PHE A 31 8.69 0.63 -7.37
CA PHE A 31 9.86 -0.10 -6.86
C PHE A 31 9.81 -0.29 -5.35
N LEU A 32 8.67 -0.78 -4.83
CA LEU A 32 8.53 -1.11 -3.42
C LEU A 32 9.20 -2.45 -3.14
N HIS A 33 10.27 -2.41 -2.35
CA HIS A 33 10.96 -3.62 -1.88
C HIS A 33 10.13 -4.30 -0.80
N ILE A 34 10.05 -5.63 -0.88
CA ILE A 34 9.46 -6.51 0.11
C ILE A 34 10.57 -7.41 0.65
N LEU A 35 10.68 -7.52 1.97
CA LEU A 35 11.63 -8.40 2.67
C LEU A 35 10.88 -9.18 3.76
N GLY A 36 10.89 -10.51 3.68
CA GLY A 36 10.15 -11.40 4.58
C GLY A 36 8.64 -11.12 4.63
N GLY A 37 8.06 -10.65 3.53
CA GLY A 37 6.65 -10.23 3.44
C GLY A 37 6.38 -8.82 3.97
N GLU A 38 7.39 -8.09 4.41
CA GLU A 38 7.26 -6.74 4.94
C GLU A 38 7.70 -5.66 3.94
N PRO A 39 6.94 -4.56 3.80
CA PRO A 39 7.32 -3.47 2.90
C PRO A 39 8.47 -2.64 3.48
N VAL A 40 9.50 -2.40 2.67
CA VAL A 40 10.64 -1.54 3.00
C VAL A 40 10.34 -0.11 2.54
N LEU A 41 10.25 0.82 3.48
CA LEU A 41 9.87 2.21 3.23
C LEU A 41 11.00 3.23 3.45
N LEU A 42 12.15 2.81 3.99
CA LEU A 42 13.20 3.70 4.45
C LEU A 42 14.46 3.63 3.59
N ASP A 43 15.01 2.44 3.37
CA ASP A 43 16.28 2.27 2.65
C ASP A 43 16.29 0.96 1.84
N PRO A 44 16.16 1.03 0.50
CA PRO A 44 15.83 2.22 -0.27
C PRO A 44 14.35 2.61 -0.06
N PRO A 45 14.01 3.92 -0.03
CA PRO A 45 12.62 4.33 -0.02
C PRO A 45 12.00 4.12 -1.41
N PRO A 46 10.73 3.72 -1.50
CA PRO A 46 10.06 3.58 -2.79
C PRO A 46 9.83 4.95 -3.42
N ARG A 47 9.74 5.00 -4.76
CA ARG A 47 9.38 6.24 -5.45
C ARG A 47 7.88 6.45 -5.40
N VAL A 48 7.45 7.56 -4.83
CA VAL A 48 6.03 7.92 -4.70
C VAL A 48 5.64 9.00 -5.72
N VAL A 49 4.55 8.80 -6.45
CA VAL A 49 4.00 9.74 -7.43
C VAL A 49 2.57 10.09 -7.00
N ARG A 50 2.33 11.33 -6.61
CA ARG A 50 0.99 11.82 -6.27
C ARG A 50 0.26 12.30 -7.52
N GLU A 51 -1.00 11.94 -7.66
CA GLU A 51 -1.86 12.50 -8.69
C GLU A 51 -2.51 13.79 -8.18
N ILE A 52 -2.38 14.88 -8.94
CA ILE A 52 -2.97 16.18 -8.61
C ILE A 52 -3.94 16.55 -9.73
N LYS A 53 -5.22 16.69 -9.41
CA LYS A 53 -6.24 17.16 -10.34
C LYS A 53 -6.26 18.69 -10.34
N LEU A 54 -5.86 19.30 -11.45
CA LEU A 54 -5.95 20.75 -11.60
C LEU A 54 -7.42 21.16 -11.80
N GLY A 55 -7.89 22.14 -11.01
CA GLY A 55 -9.29 22.59 -11.05
C GLY A 55 -10.31 21.63 -10.43
N GLY A 56 -9.86 20.54 -9.79
CA GLY A 56 -10.71 19.57 -9.09
C GLY A 56 -10.46 19.53 -7.58
N ASP A 57 -11.27 18.78 -6.86
CA ASP A 57 -11.06 18.53 -5.43
C ASP A 57 -9.94 17.51 -5.21
N ASN A 58 -8.85 17.96 -4.58
CA ASN A 58 -7.69 17.15 -4.18
C ASN A 58 -7.68 16.81 -2.69
N THR A 59 -8.77 17.09 -1.96
CA THR A 59 -8.78 16.90 -0.51
C THR A 59 -8.59 15.43 -0.13
N CYS A 60 -7.72 15.22 0.85
CA CYS A 60 -7.48 13.92 1.46
C CYS A 60 -8.75 13.51 2.23
N ARG A 61 -9.18 12.25 2.14
CA ARG A 61 -10.37 11.77 2.89
C ARG A 61 -10.20 12.10 4.38
N ARG A 62 -11.13 12.90 4.93
CA ARG A 62 -11.19 13.29 6.35
C ARG A 62 -11.38 12.12 7.32
N GLU A 63 -11.58 10.90 6.83
CA GLU A 63 -11.73 9.68 7.65
C GLU A 63 -10.42 9.17 8.29
N ARG A 64 -9.38 10.02 8.38
CA ARG A 64 -8.16 9.77 9.19
C ARG A 64 -8.47 9.42 10.66
N ALA A 65 -9.69 9.64 11.15
CA ALA A 65 -10.07 9.56 12.56
C ALA A 65 -10.84 8.30 13.01
N LEU A 66 -11.18 7.35 12.14
CA LEU A 66 -11.93 6.16 12.58
C LEU A 66 -10.96 5.00 12.90
N GLY A 67 -10.47 5.01 14.14
CA GLY A 67 -9.51 4.06 14.73
C GLY A 67 -9.94 2.59 14.77
N HIS A 68 -11.02 2.20 14.09
CA HIS A 68 -11.53 0.82 14.05
C HIS A 68 -12.00 0.43 12.64
N PHE A 69 -11.24 0.82 11.61
CA PHE A 69 -11.56 0.43 10.25
C PHE A 69 -11.22 -1.06 10.04
N LEU A 70 -12.25 -1.91 9.89
CA LEU A 70 -12.11 -3.24 9.29
C LEU A 70 -11.28 -3.09 8.01
N LEU A 71 -10.16 -3.80 7.92
CA LEU A 71 -9.31 -3.75 6.73
C LEU A 71 -10.17 -4.07 5.50
N LYS A 72 -10.20 -3.15 4.54
CA LYS A 72 -10.91 -3.40 3.29
C LYS A 72 -10.26 -4.57 2.57
N ALA A 73 -11.05 -5.36 1.84
CA ALA A 73 -10.59 -6.56 1.16
C ALA A 73 -9.31 -6.35 0.33
N GLN A 74 -9.14 -5.17 -0.29
CA GLN A 74 -7.95 -4.83 -1.07
C GLN A 74 -6.66 -4.81 -0.23
N LEU A 75 -6.73 -4.36 1.03
CA LEU A 75 -5.55 -4.34 1.91
C LEU A 75 -5.21 -5.75 2.42
N VAL A 76 -6.22 -6.57 2.70
CA VAL A 76 -6.02 -7.97 3.08
C VAL A 76 -5.36 -8.72 1.93
N GLU A 77 -5.90 -8.59 0.71
CA GLU A 77 -5.35 -9.22 -0.49
C GLU A 77 -3.92 -8.74 -0.79
N LEU A 78 -3.64 -7.44 -0.67
CA LEU A 78 -2.29 -6.90 -0.85
C LEU A 78 -1.28 -7.57 0.10
N PHE A 79 -1.62 -7.65 1.39
CA PHE A 79 -0.71 -8.21 2.40
C PHE A 79 -0.57 -9.72 2.28
N ASP A 80 -1.64 -10.44 1.89
CA ASP A 80 -1.54 -11.86 1.55
C ASP A 80 -0.60 -12.08 0.35
N LEU A 81 -0.57 -11.17 -0.63
CA LEU A 81 0.37 -11.24 -1.74
C LEU A 81 1.81 -10.93 -1.30
N PHE A 82 2.02 -9.98 -0.40
CA PHE A 82 3.35 -9.73 0.16
C PHE A 82 3.90 -10.94 0.91
N ASP A 83 3.06 -11.60 1.73
CA ASP A 83 3.42 -12.83 2.43
C ASP A 83 3.82 -13.95 1.47
N ARG A 84 3.21 -14.02 0.28
CA ARG A 84 3.57 -14.99 -0.78
C ARG A 84 4.85 -14.63 -1.53
N ILE A 85 5.09 -13.33 -1.76
CA ILE A 85 6.33 -12.85 -2.38
C ILE A 85 7.52 -13.21 -1.48
N GLY A 86 7.40 -12.99 -0.17
CA GLY A 86 8.50 -13.15 0.78
C GLY A 86 9.54 -12.06 0.55
N ASP A 87 10.44 -12.27 -0.42
CA ASP A 87 11.46 -11.31 -0.83
C ASP A 87 11.27 -10.93 -2.30
N GLY A 88 11.27 -9.64 -2.61
CA GLY A 88 11.13 -9.18 -3.99
C GLY A 88 10.92 -7.69 -4.15
N VAL A 89 10.60 -7.28 -5.38
CA VAL A 89 10.28 -5.89 -5.71
C VAL A 89 8.94 -5.84 -6.40
N VAL A 90 8.02 -5.06 -5.85
CA VAL A 90 6.78 -4.68 -6.52
C VAL A 90 7.08 -3.49 -7.42
N GLU A 91 6.89 -3.65 -8.72
CA GLU A 91 7.22 -2.62 -9.70
C GLU A 91 6.31 -1.40 -9.55
N LEU A 92 5.02 -1.63 -9.33
CA LEU A 92 4.02 -0.57 -9.23
C LEU A 92 2.84 -0.96 -8.35
N ILE A 93 2.39 -0.03 -7.50
CA ILE A 93 1.09 -0.07 -6.84
C ILE A 93 0.32 1.19 -7.24
N GLU A 94 -0.83 1.04 -7.89
CA GLU A 94 -1.78 2.12 -8.17
C GLU A 94 -2.73 2.31 -7.01
N ILE A 95 -2.95 3.56 -6.60
CA ILE A 95 -3.78 3.93 -5.46
C ILE A 95 -4.96 4.76 -5.94
N LYS A 96 -6.17 4.38 -5.50
CA LYS A 96 -7.40 5.14 -5.72
C LYS A 96 -8.19 5.26 -4.44
N ASN A 97 -8.66 6.45 -4.13
CA ASN A 97 -9.43 6.74 -2.92
C ASN A 97 -8.76 6.25 -1.61
N GLY A 98 -7.43 6.33 -1.56
CA GLY A 98 -6.64 5.93 -0.41
C GLY A 98 -6.46 4.42 -0.22
N LEU A 99 -6.70 3.63 -1.26
CA LEU A 99 -6.60 2.17 -1.24
C LEU A 99 -5.79 1.65 -2.43
N PRO A 100 -5.10 0.52 -2.29
CA PRO A 100 -4.50 -0.17 -3.43
C PRO A 100 -5.61 -0.61 -4.39
N PHE A 101 -5.40 -0.34 -5.67
CA PHE A 101 -6.33 -0.65 -6.75
C PHE A 101 -5.73 -1.68 -7.72
N ARG A 102 -4.43 -1.59 -7.99
CA ARG A 102 -3.71 -2.47 -8.90
C ARG A 102 -2.26 -2.61 -8.45
N MET A 103 -1.69 -3.79 -8.63
CA MET A 103 -0.28 -4.08 -8.38
C MET A 103 0.35 -4.73 -9.62
N LEU A 104 1.60 -4.38 -9.93
CA LEU A 104 2.42 -5.02 -10.95
C LEU A 104 3.64 -5.63 -10.27
N ILE A 105 3.87 -6.91 -10.54
CA ILE A 105 5.03 -7.66 -10.08
C ILE A 105 5.85 -8.01 -11.33
N PRO A 106 7.16 -7.74 -11.35
CA PRO A 106 8.02 -8.17 -12.43
C PRO A 106 8.19 -9.70 -12.37
N GLU A 107 7.95 -10.38 -13.48
CA GLU A 107 8.22 -11.81 -13.64
C GLU A 107 9.46 -11.98 -14.52
N LEU A 108 10.37 -12.86 -14.11
CA LEU A 108 11.47 -13.30 -14.95
C LEU A 108 10.99 -14.50 -15.76
N VAL A 109 10.95 -14.37 -17.08
CA VAL A 109 10.70 -15.49 -17.99
C VAL A 109 12.06 -16.08 -18.37
N SER A 110 12.29 -17.33 -17.99
CA SER A 110 13.44 -18.15 -18.39
C SER A 110 13.14 -18.98 -19.63
#